data_AF-A0AAE4BQD9-F1
#
_entry.id   AF-A0AAE4BQD9-F1
#
_cell.length_a   1.000
_cell.length_b   1.000
_cell.length_c   1.000
_cell.angle_alpha   90.00
_cell.angle_beta   90.00
_cell.angle_gamma   90.00
#
_symmetry.space_group_name_H-M   'P 1'
#
loop_
_entity.id
_entity.type
_entity.pdbx_description
1 polymer ?
#
loop_
_entity_poly.entity_id
_entity_poly.type
_entity_poly.pdbx_seq_one_letter_code
_entity_poly.pdbx_strand_id
1 'polypeptide(L)'
;MIDRNRLYDAFGELIYAIAVADGIVQGEEVRALEACLENHPRAKEIKWSFDYEKSRKTTMEYAYHKAIDTCKENGPDAEYLFFIEVLESVAHSNEMEPEQLEMIDRFETELKSKFLDDYIKENN
;
A
#
# COMPACT_ATOMS: atom_id res chain seq x y z
N MET A 1 -9.10 -10.71 -11.60
CA MET A 1 -9.65 -9.44 -11.07
C MET A 1 -10.60 -9.73 -9.92
N ILE A 2 -10.33 -9.11 -8.78
CA ILE A 2 -11.09 -9.27 -7.53
C ILE A 2 -12.03 -8.08 -7.32
N ASP A 3 -12.76 -8.07 -6.21
CA ASP A 3 -13.49 -6.87 -5.77
C ASP A 3 -12.49 -5.74 -5.45
N ARG A 4 -12.71 -4.55 -6.05
CA ARG A 4 -11.93 -3.35 -5.80
C ARG A 4 -11.93 -2.94 -4.32
N ASN A 5 -12.98 -3.24 -3.56
CA ASN A 5 -12.99 -3.02 -2.11
C ASN A 5 -11.85 -3.79 -1.42
N ARG A 6 -11.65 -5.07 -1.76
CA ARG A 6 -10.56 -5.88 -1.19
C ARG A 6 -9.20 -5.28 -1.51
N LEU A 7 -9.04 -4.69 -2.70
CA LEU A 7 -7.82 -4.03 -3.12
C LEU A 7 -7.54 -2.79 -2.25
N TYR A 8 -8.53 -1.90 -2.09
CA TYR A 8 -8.39 -0.70 -1.26
C TYR A 8 -8.25 -1.02 0.23
N ASP A 9 -8.88 -2.10 0.71
CA ASP A 9 -8.73 -2.56 2.09
C ASP A 9 -7.31 -3.00 2.36
N ALA A 10 -6.76 -3.91 1.54
CA ALA A 10 -5.38 -4.37 1.71
C ALA A 10 -4.38 -3.21 1.57
N PHE A 11 -4.68 -2.24 0.70
CA PHE A 11 -3.87 -1.05 0.54
C PHE A 11 -3.90 -0.11 1.74
N GLY A 12 -5.09 0.20 2.28
CA GLY A 12 -5.23 1.03 3.49
C GLY A 12 -4.57 0.40 4.71
N GLU A 13 -4.64 -0.93 4.84
CA GLU A 13 -3.93 -1.69 5.87
C GLU A 13 -2.40 -1.56 5.73
N LEU A 14 -1.88 -1.65 4.49
CA LEU A 14 -0.45 -1.49 4.21
C LEU A 14 0.04 -0.07 4.53
N ILE A 15 -0.71 0.97 4.14
CA ILE A 15 -0.37 2.35 4.47
C ILE A 15 -0.28 2.54 5.99
N TYR A 16 -1.25 2.01 6.74
CA TYR A 16 -1.22 2.10 8.20
C TYR A 16 0.01 1.42 8.79
N ALA A 17 0.36 0.24 8.26
CA ALA A 17 1.49 -0.51 8.75
C ALA A 17 2.83 0.19 8.48
N ILE A 18 2.94 0.95 7.40
CA ILE A 18 4.09 1.83 7.12
C ILE A 18 4.11 3.03 8.07
N ALA A 19 2.97 3.69 8.28
CA ALA A 19 2.88 4.85 9.16
C ALA A 19 3.17 4.50 10.63
N VAL A 20 2.84 3.29 11.08
CA VAL A 20 3.09 2.87 12.48
C VAL A 20 4.45 2.16 12.67
N ALA A 21 5.35 2.22 11.69
CA ALA A 21 6.63 1.49 11.73
C ALA A 21 7.47 1.82 12.97
N ASP A 22 7.51 3.10 13.36
CA ASP A 22 8.20 3.61 14.55
C ASP A 22 7.43 3.34 15.87
N GLY A 23 6.29 2.67 15.77
CA GLY A 23 5.40 2.30 16.87
C GLY A 23 4.25 3.28 17.12
N ILE A 24 4.25 4.48 16.50
CA ILE A 24 3.18 5.48 16.69
C ILE A 24 2.95 6.26 15.38
N VAL A 25 1.74 6.15 14.83
CA VAL A 25 1.33 7.01 13.72
C VAL A 25 1.39 8.48 14.12
N GLN A 26 2.20 9.25 13.40
CA GLN A 26 2.43 10.67 13.61
C GLN A 26 1.43 11.54 12.81
N GLY A 27 1.29 12.81 13.19
CA GLY A 27 0.35 13.71 12.54
C GLY A 27 0.75 14.03 11.10
N GLU A 28 2.04 13.98 10.80
CA GLU A 28 2.67 14.22 9.52
C GLU A 28 2.26 13.15 8.49
N GLU A 29 2.27 11.87 8.89
CA GLU A 29 1.88 10.73 8.06
C GLU A 29 0.40 10.77 7.70
N VAL A 30 -0.45 11.14 8.66
CA VAL A 30 -1.88 11.30 8.41
C VAL A 30 -2.13 12.44 7.44
N ARG A 31 -1.43 13.57 7.58
CA ARG A 31 -1.56 14.71 6.65
C ARG A 31 -1.04 14.37 5.26
N ALA A 32 0.06 13.62 5.15
CA ALA A 32 0.59 13.15 3.87
C ALA A 32 -0.42 12.23 3.17
N LEU A 33 -0.99 11.27 3.91
CA LEU A 33 -2.05 10.40 3.39
C LEU A 33 -3.26 11.22 2.92
N GLU A 34 -3.77 12.13 3.75
CA GLU A 34 -4.93 12.96 3.40
C GLU A 34 -4.68 13.82 2.15
N ALA A 35 -3.47 14.35 1.99
CA ALA A 35 -3.08 15.12 0.81
C ALA A 35 -3.07 14.25 -0.46
N CYS A 36 -2.54 13.03 -0.40
CA CYS A 36 -2.57 12.12 -1.56
C CYS A 36 -4.00 11.68 -1.90
N LEU A 37 -4.86 11.54 -0.90
CA LEU A 37 -6.24 11.08 -1.09
C LEU A 37 -7.21 12.18 -1.53
N GLU A 38 -6.86 13.47 -1.47
CA GLU A 38 -7.78 14.60 -1.63
C GLU A 38 -8.66 14.52 -2.90
N ASN A 39 -8.10 14.02 -4.01
CA ASN A 39 -8.80 13.88 -5.29
C ASN A 39 -9.04 12.42 -5.71
N HIS A 40 -8.77 11.46 -4.83
CA HIS A 40 -8.90 10.06 -5.17
C HIS A 40 -10.37 9.61 -5.10
N PRO A 41 -10.95 8.97 -6.14
CA PRO A 41 -12.36 8.57 -6.15
C PRO A 41 -12.76 7.63 -5.00
N ARG A 42 -11.76 6.94 -4.42
CA ARG A 42 -11.92 5.93 -3.36
C ARG A 42 -11.19 6.32 -2.07
N ALA A 43 -10.95 7.61 -1.89
CA ALA A 43 -10.31 8.19 -0.71
C ALA A 43 -10.96 7.74 0.60
N LYS A 44 -12.29 7.68 0.64
CA LYS A 44 -13.04 7.34 1.85
C LYS A 44 -12.80 5.90 2.27
N GLU A 45 -12.78 4.98 1.31
CA GLU A 45 -12.55 3.56 1.52
C GLU A 45 -11.12 3.33 2.03
N ILE A 46 -10.12 3.92 1.36
CA ILE A 46 -8.72 3.81 1.78
C ILE A 46 -8.53 4.37 3.19
N LYS A 47 -9.08 5.57 3.47
CA LYS A 47 -8.98 6.20 4.80
C LYS A 47 -9.69 5.38 5.87
N TRP A 48 -10.85 4.81 5.55
CA TRP A 48 -11.58 3.94 6.48
C TRP A 48 -10.75 2.71 6.85
N SER A 49 -10.14 2.04 5.89
CA SER A 49 -9.32 0.85 6.14
C SER A 49 -8.04 1.19 6.92
N PHE A 50 -7.41 2.33 6.61
CA PHE A 50 -6.30 2.87 7.40
C PHE A 50 -6.69 3.11 8.87
N ASP A 51 -7.82 3.80 9.11
CA ASP A 51 -8.28 4.12 10.47
C ASP A 51 -8.74 2.87 11.23
N TYR A 52 -9.35 1.91 10.53
CA TYR A 52 -9.78 0.65 11.10
C TYR A 52 -8.59 -0.17 11.63
N GLU A 53 -7.48 -0.16 10.88
CA GLU A 53 -6.29 -0.93 11.21
C GLU A 53 -5.59 -0.43 12.49
N LYS A 54 -5.83 0.83 12.89
CA LYS A 54 -5.38 1.37 14.18
C LYS A 54 -5.82 0.56 15.41
N SER A 55 -6.95 -0.11 15.30
CA SER A 55 -7.48 -0.97 16.37
C SER A 55 -6.86 -2.37 16.39
N ARG A 56 -5.99 -2.68 15.43
CA ARG A 56 -5.44 -4.02 15.18
C ARG A 56 -3.92 -4.00 15.37
N LYS A 57 -3.38 -5.14 15.81
CA LYS A 57 -1.93 -5.34 16.00
C LYS A 57 -1.30 -6.01 14.78
N THR A 58 -1.64 -5.51 13.61
CA THR A 58 -1.13 -6.07 12.36
C THR A 58 0.31 -5.61 12.16
N THR A 59 1.17 -6.56 11.82
CA THR A 59 2.56 -6.27 11.52
C THR A 59 2.71 -5.77 10.09
N MET A 60 3.75 -4.96 9.87
CA MET A 60 4.16 -4.51 8.55
C MET A 60 4.29 -5.67 7.55
N GLU A 61 5.02 -6.75 7.91
CA GLU A 61 5.19 -7.91 7.02
C GLU A 61 3.86 -8.64 6.70
N TYR A 62 2.89 -8.66 7.63
CA TYR A 62 1.59 -9.26 7.32
C TYR A 62 0.82 -8.41 6.31
N ALA A 63 0.77 -7.08 6.54
CA ALA A 63 0.11 -6.16 5.64
C ALA A 63 0.77 -6.17 4.24
N TYR A 64 2.10 -6.28 4.18
CA TYR A 64 2.87 -6.51 2.95
C TYR A 64 2.33 -7.68 2.15
N HIS A 65 2.37 -8.89 2.74
CA HIS A 65 2.01 -10.11 2.05
C HIS A 65 0.56 -10.08 1.60
N LYS A 66 -0.33 -9.59 2.46
CA LYS A 66 -1.75 -9.43 2.13
C LYS A 66 -1.94 -8.50 0.93
N ALA A 67 -1.28 -7.35 0.90
CA ALA A 67 -1.37 -6.40 -0.20
C ALA A 67 -0.83 -7.00 -1.51
N ILE A 68 0.33 -7.65 -1.46
CA ILE A 68 0.93 -8.33 -2.62
C ILE A 68 0.01 -9.42 -3.16
N ASP A 69 -0.50 -10.31 -2.31
CA ASP A 69 -1.39 -11.39 -2.73
C ASP A 69 -2.67 -10.84 -3.34
N THR A 70 -3.22 -9.77 -2.75
CA THR A 70 -4.39 -9.07 -3.27
C THR A 70 -4.13 -8.46 -4.65
N CYS A 71 -2.97 -7.84 -4.87
CA CYS A 71 -2.58 -7.29 -6.17
C CYS A 71 -2.36 -8.40 -7.21
N LYS A 72 -1.73 -9.53 -6.81
CA LYS A 72 -1.54 -10.71 -7.67
C LYS A 72 -2.88 -11.33 -8.11
N GLU A 73 -3.85 -11.43 -7.21
CA GLU A 73 -5.21 -11.91 -7.53
C GLU A 73 -5.97 -10.93 -8.44
N ASN A 74 -5.74 -9.62 -8.27
CA ASN A 74 -6.37 -8.61 -9.09
C ASN A 74 -5.86 -8.65 -10.54
N GLY A 75 -4.54 -8.79 -10.72
CA GLY A 75 -3.85 -8.70 -12.01
C GLY A 75 -3.26 -7.31 -12.26
N PRO A 76 -2.70 -7.03 -13.44
CA PRO A 76 -2.15 -5.72 -13.78
C PRO A 76 -3.19 -4.59 -13.68
N ASP A 77 -2.81 -3.48 -13.05
CA ASP A 77 -3.71 -2.35 -12.79
C ASP A 77 -2.91 -1.04 -12.75
N ALA A 78 -3.43 0.02 -13.37
CA ALA A 78 -2.77 1.32 -13.35
C ALA A 78 -2.81 1.97 -11.96
N GLU A 79 -3.75 1.57 -11.10
CA GLU A 79 -3.89 2.08 -9.74
C GLU A 79 -2.65 1.85 -8.88
N TYR A 80 -1.84 0.84 -9.19
CA TYR A 80 -0.66 0.51 -8.38
C TYR A 80 0.40 1.62 -8.38
N LEU A 81 0.44 2.45 -9.43
CA LEU A 81 1.30 3.63 -9.45
C LEU A 81 0.90 4.62 -8.35
N PHE A 82 -0.39 4.91 -8.26
CA PHE A 82 -0.92 5.76 -7.19
C PHE A 82 -0.68 5.15 -5.81
N PHE A 83 -0.79 3.83 -5.68
CA PHE A 83 -0.51 3.15 -4.41
C PHE A 83 0.94 3.33 -3.98
N ILE A 84 1.90 3.14 -4.88
CA ILE A 84 3.32 3.35 -4.59
C ILE A 84 3.57 4.81 -4.19
N GLU A 85 3.03 5.78 -4.94
CA GLU A 85 3.18 7.21 -4.63
C GLU A 85 2.68 7.56 -3.22
N VAL A 86 1.54 7.00 -2.78
CA VAL A 86 1.01 7.22 -1.44
C VAL A 86 1.91 6.58 -0.37
N LEU A 87 2.39 5.35 -0.59
CA LEU A 87 3.28 4.67 0.37
C LEU A 87 4.59 5.46 0.55
N GLU A 88 5.18 5.92 -0.55
CA GLU A 88 6.36 6.78 -0.54
C GLU A 88 6.07 8.09 0.18
N SER A 89 4.97 8.78 -0.14
CA SER A 89 4.65 10.06 0.51
C SER A 89 4.44 9.92 2.02
N VAL A 90 3.87 8.80 2.47
CA VAL A 90 3.67 8.52 3.91
C VAL A 90 5.01 8.20 4.57
N ALA A 91 5.84 7.33 3.98
CA ALA A 91 7.16 7.00 4.51
C ALA A 91 8.10 8.22 4.56
N HIS A 92 8.01 9.15 3.61
CA HIS A 92 8.82 10.37 3.57
C HIS A 92 8.30 11.51 4.47
N SER A 93 7.14 11.35 5.11
CA SER A 93 6.51 12.43 5.86
C SER A 93 7.16 12.69 7.23
N ASN A 94 7.98 11.76 7.71
CA ASN A 94 8.77 11.86 8.93
C ASN A 94 10.21 11.33 8.71
N GLU A 95 11.06 11.32 9.73
CA GLU A 95 12.36 10.64 9.68
C GLU A 95 12.18 9.20 9.22
N MET A 96 12.79 8.88 8.08
CA MET A 96 12.59 7.62 7.40
C MET A 96 13.32 6.49 8.12
N GLU A 97 12.58 5.44 8.45
CA GLU A 97 13.17 4.20 8.91
C GLU A 97 13.57 3.33 7.70
N PRO A 98 14.80 2.78 7.65
CA PRO A 98 15.26 1.94 6.54
C PRO A 98 14.31 0.77 6.19
N GLU A 99 13.58 0.27 7.18
CA GLU A 99 12.62 -0.82 7.05
C GLU A 99 11.40 -0.44 6.19
N GLN A 100 10.92 0.81 6.27
CA GLN A 100 9.81 1.30 5.45
C GLN A 100 10.20 1.36 3.97
N LEU A 101 11.41 1.87 3.68
CA LEU A 101 11.95 1.94 2.32
C LEU A 101 12.16 0.57 1.71
N GLU A 102 12.81 -0.33 2.45
CA GLU A 102 13.06 -1.70 1.99
C GLU A 102 11.74 -2.39 1.64
N MET A 103 10.69 -2.19 2.43
CA MET A 103 9.38 -2.76 2.17
C MET A 103 8.73 -2.19 0.90
N ILE A 104 8.79 -0.87 0.69
CA ILE A 104 8.24 -0.22 -0.51
C ILE A 104 8.99 -0.70 -1.76
N ASP A 105 10.32 -0.75 -1.71
CA ASP A 105 11.17 -1.24 -2.80
C ASP A 105 10.85 -2.71 -3.14
N ARG A 106 10.69 -3.56 -2.11
CA ARG A 106 10.26 -4.96 -2.27
C ARG A 106 8.88 -5.04 -2.91
N PHE A 107 7.94 -4.21 -2.46
CA PHE A 107 6.57 -4.20 -2.96
C PHE A 107 6.53 -3.84 -4.45
N GLU A 108 7.19 -2.75 -4.83
CA GLU A 108 7.28 -2.31 -6.23
C GLU A 108 7.97 -3.37 -7.11
N THR A 109 9.09 -3.91 -6.64
CA THR A 109 9.86 -4.94 -7.38
C THR A 109 9.03 -6.20 -7.62
N GLU A 110 8.28 -6.65 -6.61
CA GLU A 110 7.48 -7.88 -6.71
C GLU A 110 6.30 -7.71 -7.68
N LEU A 111 5.63 -6.54 -7.68
CA LEU A 111 4.59 -6.24 -8.66
C LEU A 111 5.14 -6.18 -10.09
N LYS A 112 6.26 -5.47 -10.31
CA LYS A 112 6.91 -5.39 -11.62
C LYS A 112 7.30 -6.77 -12.15
N SER A 113 7.91 -7.59 -11.30
CA SER A 113 8.31 -8.97 -11.64
C SER A 113 7.10 -9.81 -12.04
N LYS A 114 6.02 -9.75 -11.26
CA LYS A 114 4.77 -10.47 -11.55
C LYS A 114 4.16 -10.07 -12.89
N PHE A 115 4.07 -8.78 -13.19
CA PHE A 115 3.48 -8.33 -14.47
C PHE A 115 4.35 -8.71 -15.67
N LEU A 116 5.67 -8.69 -15.51
CA LEU A 116 6.59 -9.17 -16.54
C LEU A 116 6.40 -10.67 -16.81
N ASP A 117 6.31 -11.49 -15.74
CA ASP A 117 6.06 -12.93 -15.85
C ASP A 117 4.73 -13.24 -16.55
N ASP A 118 3.67 -12.49 -16.23
CA ASP A 118 2.36 -12.68 -16.85
C ASP A 118 2.38 -12.30 -18.33
N TYR A 119 3.04 -11.19 -18.68
CA TYR A 119 3.27 -10.81 -20.07
C TYR A 119 4.03 -11.88 -20.86
N ILE A 120 5.10 -12.45 -20.28
CA ILE A 120 5.89 -13.51 -20.92
C ILE A 120 5.02 -14.76 -21.16
N LYS A 121 4.18 -15.16 -20.20
CA LYS A 121 3.29 -16.34 -20.33
C LYS A 121 2.17 -16.16 -21.34
N GLU A 122 1.67 -14.94 -21.51
CA GLU A 122 0.61 -14.66 -22.49
C GLU A 122 1.14 -14.61 -23.93
N ASN A 123 2.45 -14.38 -24.11
CA ASN A 123 3.09 -14.18 -25.41
C ASN A 123 4.03 -15.34 -25.84
N ASN A 124 4.05 -16.47 -25.12
CA ASN A 124 4.80 -17.69 -25.46
C ASN A 124 3.94 -18.94 -25.34
#